data_AF-A0A256XQ66-F1
#
_entry.id   AF-A0A256XQ66-F1
#
_cell.length_a   1.000
_cell.length_b   1.000
_cell.length_c   1.000
_cell.angle_alpha   90.00
_cell.angle_beta   90.00
_cell.angle_gamma   90.00
#
_symmetry.space_group_name_H-M   'P 1'
#
loop_
_entity.id
_entity.type
_entity.pdbx_description
1 polymer ?
#
loop_
_entity_poly.entity_id
_entity_poly.type
_entity_poly.pdbx_seq_one_letter_code
_entity_poly.pdbx_strand_id
1 'polypeptide(L)'
;IRPRIEGIITSVYKGDDRYVFFLVNTRNNDVVVPLDIDVESLGLNEGELGRDLRSGREFRVEKRVYVPVSKKDGAVVEVRL
;
A
#
# COMPACT_ATOMS: atom_id res chain seq x y z
N ILE A 1 -7.21 -7.59 -4.47
CA ILE A 1 -5.79 -7.18 -4.46
C ILE A 1 -4.93 -8.37 -4.06
N ARG A 2 -4.22 -9.00 -5.01
CA ARG A 2 -3.22 -10.05 -4.71
C ARG A 2 -2.03 -9.95 -5.67
N PRO A 3 -1.12 -8.98 -5.51
CA PRO A 3 0.22 -9.16 -6.04
C PRO A 3 0.90 -10.28 -5.23
N ARG A 4 1.07 -11.47 -5.83
CA ARG A 4 1.90 -12.53 -5.24
C ARG A 4 3.37 -12.19 -5.52
N ILE A 5 3.93 -11.35 -4.66
CA ILE A 5 5.37 -11.08 -4.65
C ILE A 5 5.96 -12.01 -3.59
N GLU A 6 6.78 -12.96 -4.01
CA GLU A 6 7.43 -13.94 -3.13
C GLU A 6 8.12 -13.23 -1.95
N GLY A 7 7.97 -13.69 -0.72
CA GLY A 7 8.57 -13.04 0.45
C GLY A 7 7.99 -11.68 0.83
N ILE A 8 6.80 -11.33 0.33
CA ILE A 8 6.00 -10.20 0.80
C ILE A 8 4.66 -10.71 1.31
N ILE A 9 4.41 -10.50 2.60
CA ILE A 9 3.10 -10.76 3.20
C ILE A 9 2.28 -9.47 3.07
N THR A 10 1.07 -9.59 2.54
CA THR A 10 0.14 -8.47 2.37
C THR A 10 -1.15 -8.74 3.12
N SER A 11 -1.63 -7.76 3.87
CA SER A 11 -2.95 -7.75 4.50
C SER A 11 -3.62 -6.40 4.27
N VAL A 12 -4.95 -6.40 4.22
CA VAL A 12 -5.75 -5.19 3.98
C VAL A 12 -6.86 -5.11 5.01
N TYR A 13 -6.98 -3.96 5.65
CA TYR A 13 -8.11 -3.60 6.49
C TYR A 13 -8.96 -2.54 5.77
N LYS A 14 -10.29 -2.74 5.76
CA LYS A 14 -11.26 -1.78 5.23
C LYS A 14 -11.98 -1.12 6.40
N GLY A 15 -11.89 0.20 6.48
CA GLY A 15 -12.75 1.05 7.31
C GLY A 15 -13.86 1.69 6.47
N ASP A 16 -14.64 2.58 7.09
CA ASP A 16 -15.77 3.23 6.43
C ASP A 16 -15.33 4.20 5.31
N ASP A 17 -14.25 4.94 5.53
CA ASP A 17 -13.71 6.00 4.66
C ASP A 17 -12.22 5.77 4.29
N ARG A 18 -11.69 4.55 4.54
CA ARG A 18 -10.27 4.26 4.34
C ARG A 18 -9.95 2.80 4.12
N TYR A 19 -8.84 2.56 3.44
CA TYR A 19 -8.16 1.27 3.33
C TYR A 19 -6.77 1.36 3.97
N VAL A 20 -6.41 0.37 4.78
CA VAL A 20 -5.09 0.27 5.38
C VAL A 20 -4.42 -1.02 4.89
N PHE A 21 -3.28 -0.85 4.22
CA PHE A 21 -2.46 -1.92 3.68
C PHE A 21 -1.28 -2.17 4.59
N PHE A 22 -1.10 -3.43 4.99
CA PHE A 22 0.07 -3.89 5.74
C PHE A 22 0.95 -4.71 4.80
N LEU A 23 2.21 -4.31 4.68
CA LEU A 23 3.22 -5.00 3.88
C LEU A 23 4.34 -5.44 4.81
N VAL A 24 4.73 -6.71 4.77
CA VAL A 24 5.90 -7.22 5.52
C VAL A 24 6.86 -7.88 4.54
N ASN A 25 8.10 -7.36 4.51
CA ASN A 25 9.18 -7.91 3.71
C ASN A 25 9.97 -8.95 4.51
N THR A 26 9.79 -10.22 4.17
CA THR A 26 10.49 -11.33 4.82
C THR A 26 11.85 -11.64 4.18
N ARG A 27 12.27 -10.89 3.16
CA ARG A 27 13.55 -11.08 2.45
C ARG A 27 14.71 -10.43 3.18
N ASN A 28 15.93 -10.70 2.71
CA ASN A 28 17.18 -10.13 3.22
C ASN A 28 17.64 -8.88 2.45
N ASN A 29 16.84 -8.39 1.50
CA ASN A 29 17.08 -7.20 0.70
C ASN A 29 15.86 -6.27 0.69
N ASP A 30 16.11 -4.99 0.44
CA ASP A 30 15.05 -3.98 0.29
C ASP A 30 14.29 -4.23 -1.02
N VAL A 31 13.00 -3.93 -1.00
CA VAL A 31 12.12 -4.16 -2.16
C VAL A 31 11.15 -3.00 -2.33
N VAL A 32 10.71 -2.82 -3.57
CA VAL A 32 9.61 -1.91 -3.90
C VAL A 32 8.42 -2.76 -4.29
N VAL A 33 7.33 -2.63 -3.52
CA VAL A 33 6.10 -3.39 -3.71
C VAL A 33 5.15 -2.56 -4.58
N PRO A 34 4.83 -2.99 -5.82
CA PRO A 34 3.72 -2.41 -6.57
C PRO A 34 2.39 -2.82 -5.93
N LEU A 35 1.67 -1.83 -5.40
CA LEU A 35 0.33 -1.97 -4.89
C LEU A 35 -0.66 -1.49 -5.95
N ASP A 36 -1.37 -2.43 -6.58
CA ASP A 36 -2.49 -2.11 -7.47
C ASP A 36 -3.70 -1.75 -6.60
N ILE A 37 -4.09 -0.46 -6.64
CA ILE A 37 -5.29 0.05 -5.98
C ILE A 37 -6.33 0.20 -7.08
N ASP A 38 -7.34 -0.66 -7.03
CA ASP A 38 -8.46 -0.61 -7.97
C ASP A 38 -9.41 0.53 -7.58
N VAL A 39 -8.99 1.76 -7.89
CA VAL A 39 -9.67 3.02 -7.57
C VAL A 39 -11.16 3.00 -7.97
N GLU A 40 -11.49 2.45 -9.15
CA GLU A 40 -12.86 2.34 -9.63
C GLU A 40 -13.70 1.40 -8.74
N SER A 41 -13.17 0.22 -8.38
CA SER A 41 -13.87 -0.71 -7.49
C SER A 41 -14.05 -0.20 -6.05
N LEU A 42 -13.22 0.79 -5.67
CA LEU A 42 -13.23 1.40 -4.35
C LEU A 42 -14.07 2.68 -4.29
N GLY A 43 -14.59 3.16 -5.43
CA GLY A 43 -15.33 4.42 -5.52
C GLY A 43 -14.47 5.67 -5.37
N LEU A 44 -13.15 5.53 -5.52
CA LEU A 44 -12.16 6.61 -5.43
C LEU A 44 -12.17 7.45 -6.71
N ASN A 45 -12.11 8.77 -6.58
CA ASN A 45 -11.93 9.65 -7.74
C ASN A 45 -10.44 9.79 -8.10
N GLU A 46 -10.14 10.08 -9.38
CA GLU A 46 -8.77 10.43 -9.77
C GLU A 46 -8.30 11.67 -8.98
N GLY A 47 -7.31 11.50 -8.09
CA GLY A 47 -6.70 12.61 -7.34
C GLY A 47 -6.65 12.45 -5.82
N GLU A 48 -7.14 11.35 -5.26
CA GLU A 48 -7.11 11.13 -3.81
C GLU A 48 -5.70 10.93 -3.24
N LEU A 49 -5.55 11.22 -1.94
CA LEU A 49 -4.28 11.22 -1.24
C LEU A 49 -4.12 9.95 -0.39
N GLY A 50 -3.05 9.22 -0.66
CA GLY A 50 -2.57 8.13 0.16
C GLY A 50 -1.48 8.62 1.10
N ARG A 51 -1.31 7.96 2.23
CA ARG A 51 -0.33 8.29 3.25
C ARG A 51 0.39 7.05 3.74
N ASP A 52 1.71 7.09 3.72
CA ASP A 52 2.52 6.14 4.48
C ASP A 52 2.48 6.57 5.95
N LEU A 53 1.92 5.71 6.82
CA LEU A 53 1.72 6.03 8.23
C LEU A 53 3.03 5.99 9.04
N ARG A 54 4.08 5.36 8.52
CA ARG A 54 5.39 5.30 9.18
C ARG A 54 6.25 6.51 8.85
N SER A 55 6.37 6.84 7.56
CA SER A 55 7.17 8.00 7.13
C SER A 55 6.39 9.32 7.20
N GLY A 56 5.06 9.25 7.30
CA GLY A 56 4.18 10.41 7.16
C GLY A 56 4.06 10.95 5.74
N ARG A 57 4.73 10.33 4.76
CA ARG A 57 4.76 10.78 3.37
C ARG A 57 3.39 10.61 2.72
N GLU A 58 2.86 11.70 2.19
CA GLU A 58 1.66 11.70 1.35
C GLU A 58 2.04 11.49 -0.12
N PHE A 59 1.16 10.83 -0.87
CA PHE A 59 1.31 10.59 -2.30
C PHE A 59 -0.06 10.56 -2.96
N ARG A 60 -0.12 10.91 -4.25
CA ARG A 60 -1.36 10.74 -5.02
C ARG A 60 -1.63 9.27 -5.28
N VAL A 61 -2.86 8.85 -5.02
CA VAL A 61 -3.35 7.50 -5.32
C VAL A 61 -3.57 7.41 -6.82
N GLU A 62 -2.54 6.96 -7.52
CA GLU A 62 -2.68 6.48 -8.88
C GLU A 62 -3.14 5.01 -8.86
N LYS A 63 -3.54 4.48 -10.03
CA LYS A 63 -3.93 3.07 -10.23
C LYS A 63 -2.91 2.07 -9.66
N ARG A 64 -1.64 2.49 -9.55
CA ARG A 64 -0.55 1.70 -8.96
C ARG A 64 0.37 2.58 -8.12
N VAL A 65 0.58 2.20 -6.87
CA VAL A 65 1.50 2.88 -5.94
C VAL A 65 2.72 2.00 -5.68
N TYR A 66 3.90 2.59 -5.69
CA TYR A 66 5.16 1.88 -5.42
C TYR A 66 5.61 2.14 -3.99
N VAL A 67 5.51 1.12 -3.14
CA VAL A 67 5.81 1.23 -1.70
C VAL A 67 7.17 0.60 -1.40
N PRO A 68 8.19 1.37 -0.99
CA PRO A 68 9.45 0.81 -0.54
C PRO A 68 9.27 0.12 0.81
N VAL A 69 9.79 -1.10 0.96
CA VAL A 69 9.78 -1.88 2.20
C VAL A 69 11.18 -2.42 2.46
N SER A 70 11.80 -1.98 3.55
CA SER A 70 13.15 -2.42 3.94
C SER A 70 13.19 -3.92 4.28
N LYS A 71 14.36 -4.54 4.12
CA LYS A 71 14.58 -5.95 4.48
C LYS A 71 14.12 -6.24 5.92
N LYS A 72 13.43 -7.36 6.13
CA LYS A 72 12.94 -7.81 7.46
C LYS A 72 12.08 -6.80 8.19
N ASP A 73 11.45 -5.88 7.47
CA ASP A 73 10.65 -4.79 8.04
C ASP A 73 9.25 -4.73 7.40
N GLY A 74 8.40 -3.83 7.90
CA GLY A 74 7.06 -3.58 7.40
C GLY A 74 6.77 -2.13 7.05
N ALA A 75 5.81 -1.96 6.15
CA ALA A 75 5.22 -0.67 5.78
C ALA A 75 3.70 -0.71 5.99
N VAL A 76 3.14 0.42 6.41
CA VAL A 76 1.70 0.60 6.59
C VAL A 76 1.25 1.79 5.75
N VAL A 77 0.33 1.54 4.83
CA VAL A 77 -0.16 2.54 3.89
C VAL A 77 -1.65 2.74 4.10
N GLU A 78 -2.06 3.96 4.43
CA GLU A 78 -3.46 4.38 4.47
C GLU A 78 -3.84 5.03 3.15
N VAL A 79 -5.01 4.69 2.63
CA VAL A 79 -5.66 5.34 1.48
C VAL A 79 -7.02 5.78 1.97
N ARG A 80 -7.31 7.08 1.91
CA ARG A 80 -8.63 7.63 2.26
C ARG A 80 -9.51 7.65 1.01
N LEU A 81 -10.83 7.56 1.23
CA LEU A 81 -11.93 7.67 0.26
C LEU A 81 -12.63 9.05 0.38
#